data_AF-E7ENX0-F1
#
_entry.id   AF-E7ENX0-F1
#
_cell.length_a   1.000
_cell.length_b   1.000
_cell.length_c   1.000
_cell.angle_alpha   90.00
_cell.angle_beta   90.00
_cell.angle_gamma   90.00
#
_symmetry.space_group_name_H-M   'P 1'
#
loop_
_entity.id
_entity.type
_entity.pdbx_description
1 polymer ?
#
loop_
_entity_poly.entity_id
_entity_poly.type
_entity_poly.pdbx_seq_one_letter_code
_entity_poly.pdbx_strand_id
1 'polypeptide(L)'
;MKLWVSALLMAWFGVLSCVQAEFFTSIGHMTDLIYAEKELVQSLKEYILVEEAKLSKIKSWANKMEALTSKSAADAEGYLAHPVNAYKLVKRLNTDWPALEDLVLQDSAAGFIANLSVQRQFFPTDEDEIGAAKALMRLQDTYRLDPGTISRGELPGTKYQAMLSVDDCFGMGRSAYNEGDYYHTVLWMEQVLKQLDAGEEATT
;
A
#
# COMPACT_ATOMS: atom_id res chain seq x y z
N MET A 1 -7.96 52.93 26.35
CA MET A 1 -6.75 52.13 26.05
C MET A 1 -6.90 50.64 26.38
N LYS A 2 -7.43 50.22 27.53
CA LYS A 2 -7.54 48.78 27.89
C LYS A 2 -8.42 47.92 26.95
N LEU A 3 -9.53 48.47 26.43
CA LEU A 3 -10.45 47.75 25.52
C LEU A 3 -9.87 47.48 24.11
N TRP A 4 -8.95 48.33 23.64
CA TRP A 4 -8.31 48.16 22.33
C TRP A 4 -7.22 47.08 22.38
N VAL A 5 -6.51 46.97 23.51
CA VAL A 5 -5.50 45.92 23.72
C VAL A 5 -6.16 44.54 23.83
N SER A 6 -7.34 44.42 24.46
CA SER A 6 -8.08 43.15 24.51
C SER A 6 -8.64 42.74 23.16
N ALA A 7 -9.08 43.69 22.33
CA ALA A 7 -9.55 43.42 20.97
C ALA A 7 -8.39 42.96 20.06
N LEU A 8 -7.21 43.58 20.18
CA LEU A 8 -6.01 43.17 19.46
C LEU A 8 -5.52 41.79 19.90
N LEU A 9 -5.56 41.45 21.19
CA LEU A 9 -5.20 40.12 21.70
C LEU A 9 -6.18 39.02 21.23
N MET A 10 -7.48 39.30 21.20
CA MET A 10 -8.48 38.35 20.66
C MET A 10 -8.35 38.16 19.15
N ALA A 11 -8.05 39.23 18.40
CA ALA A 11 -7.74 39.14 16.98
C ALA A 11 -6.45 38.32 16.75
N TRP A 12 -5.43 38.48 17.59
CA TRP A 12 -4.18 37.73 17.50
C TRP A 12 -4.37 36.24 17.78
N PHE A 13 -5.16 35.88 18.80
CA PHE A 13 -5.53 34.48 19.07
C PHE A 13 -6.38 33.86 17.95
N GLY A 14 -7.26 34.65 17.31
CA GLY A 14 -8.02 34.20 16.13
C GLY A 14 -7.13 33.90 14.92
N VAL A 15 -6.06 34.69 14.71
CA VAL A 15 -5.08 34.47 13.62
C VAL A 15 -4.18 33.26 13.91
N LEU A 16 -3.83 33.00 15.17
CA LEU A 16 -3.04 31.83 15.59
C LEU A 16 -3.83 30.51 15.50
N SER A 17 -5.16 30.56 15.46
CA SER A 17 -6.03 29.37 15.39
C SER A 17 -6.17 28.79 13.98
N CYS A 18 -5.58 29.44 12.96
CA CYS A 18 -5.74 29.08 11.56
C CYS A 18 -4.40 28.79 10.87
N VAL A 19 -3.48 28.14 11.59
CA VAL A 19 -2.27 27.58 11.00
C VAL A 19 -2.33 26.07 11.21
N GLN A 20 -2.97 25.36 10.27
CA GLN A 20 -2.68 23.94 10.10
C GLN A 20 -1.21 23.86 9.72
N ALA A 21 -0.41 23.22 10.57
CA ALA A 21 1.00 22.98 10.31
C ALA A 21 1.09 21.99 9.14
N GLU A 22 1.79 22.36 8.06
CA GLU A 22 2.00 21.47 6.91
C GLU A 22 2.79 20.21 7.34
N PHE A 23 2.53 19.07 6.73
CA PHE A 23 3.17 17.79 7.07
C PHE A 23 4.71 17.81 6.94
N PHE A 24 5.24 18.68 6.07
CA PHE A 24 6.68 18.92 5.86
C PHE A 24 7.33 19.87 6.88
N THR A 25 6.66 20.17 7.99
CA THR A 25 7.17 21.11 9.02
C THR A 25 8.48 20.68 9.70
N SER A 26 8.87 19.40 9.60
CA SER A 26 10.16 18.92 10.11
C SER A 26 10.71 17.72 9.33
N ILE A 27 12.00 17.78 9.00
CA ILE A 27 12.77 16.63 8.50
C ILE A 27 12.75 15.46 9.50
N GLY A 28 12.63 15.76 10.80
CA GLY A 28 12.49 14.73 11.84
C GLY A 28 11.25 13.87 11.64
N HIS A 29 10.10 14.50 11.37
CA HIS A 29 8.84 13.77 11.13
C HIS A 29 8.93 12.92 9.86
N MET A 30 9.50 13.45 8.78
CA MET A 30 9.75 12.66 7.55
C MET A 30 10.71 11.49 7.79
N THR A 31 11.67 11.64 8.70
CA THR A 31 12.60 10.57 9.07
C THR A 31 11.89 9.47 9.87
N ASP A 32 10.96 9.83 10.75
CA ASP A 32 10.16 8.87 11.51
C ASP A 32 9.27 8.02 10.58
N LEU A 33 8.71 8.63 9.52
CA LEU A 33 7.94 7.89 8.51
C LEU A 33 8.76 6.84 7.77
N ILE A 34 10.02 7.13 7.44
CA ILE A 34 10.93 6.16 6.81
C ILE A 34 11.16 4.97 7.74
N TYR A 35 11.29 5.21 9.05
CA TYR A 35 11.43 4.12 10.02
C TYR A 35 10.12 3.33 10.19
N ALA A 36 8.97 4.00 10.23
CA ALA A 36 7.66 3.35 10.29
C ALA A 36 7.41 2.46 9.06
N GLU A 37 7.73 2.94 7.85
CA GLU A 37 7.64 2.15 6.62
C GLU A 37 8.53 0.91 6.70
N LYS A 38 9.79 1.06 7.16
CA LYS A 38 10.71 -0.06 7.35
C LYS A 38 10.16 -1.12 8.33
N GLU A 39 9.55 -0.69 9.43
CA GLU A 39 8.92 -1.60 10.41
C GLU A 39 7.70 -2.32 9.82
N LEU A 40 6.89 -1.63 9.01
CA LEU A 40 5.76 -2.24 8.32
C LEU A 40 6.20 -3.27 7.29
N VAL A 41 7.28 -3.01 6.54
CA VAL A 41 7.87 -3.99 5.62
C VAL A 41 8.33 -5.23 6.37
N GLN A 42 8.91 -5.07 7.57
CA GLN A 42 9.31 -6.21 8.39
C GLN A 42 8.08 -7.01 8.88
N SER A 43 7.03 -6.32 9.34
CA SER A 43 5.78 -6.96 9.75
C SER A 43 5.08 -7.68 8.60
N LEU A 44 5.15 -7.13 7.38
CA LEU A 44 4.65 -7.77 6.16
C LEU A 44 5.41 -9.07 5.85
N LYS A 45 6.73 -9.07 6.01
CA LYS A 45 7.55 -10.30 5.82
C LYS A 45 7.17 -11.39 6.82
N GLU A 46 6.90 -11.02 8.07
CA GLU A 46 6.46 -11.98 9.10
C GLU A 46 5.09 -12.56 8.75
N TYR A 47 4.16 -11.74 8.28
CA TYR A 47 2.87 -12.20 7.75
C TYR A 47 3.05 -13.18 6.59
N ILE A 48 3.89 -12.85 5.61
CA ILE A 48 4.18 -13.72 4.46
C ILE A 48 4.67 -15.09 4.94
N LEU A 49 5.62 -15.15 5.89
CA LEU A 49 6.12 -16.42 6.41
C LEU A 49 5.03 -17.27 7.07
N VAL A 50 4.11 -16.65 7.81
CA VAL A 50 2.98 -17.34 8.43
C VAL A 50 2.02 -17.88 7.36
N GLU A 51 1.72 -17.07 6.34
CA GLU A 51 0.84 -17.46 5.23
C GLU A 51 1.44 -18.59 4.39
N GLU A 52 2.73 -18.52 4.09
CA GLU A 52 3.47 -19.58 3.38
C GLU A 52 3.45 -20.90 4.16
N ALA A 53 3.64 -20.84 5.48
CA ALA A 53 3.58 -22.02 6.34
C ALA A 53 2.15 -22.63 6.38
N LYS A 54 1.12 -21.79 6.45
CA LYS A 54 -0.28 -22.20 6.35
C LYS A 54 -0.56 -22.85 4.99
N LEU A 55 -0.16 -22.19 3.91
CA LEU A 55 -0.33 -22.69 2.54
C LEU A 55 0.41 -24.01 2.32
N SER A 56 1.60 -24.18 2.89
CA SER A 56 2.37 -25.43 2.85
C SER A 56 1.61 -26.60 3.50
N LYS A 57 0.98 -26.37 4.67
CA LYS A 57 0.13 -27.37 5.33
C LYS A 57 -1.07 -27.75 4.47
N ILE A 58 -1.73 -26.77 3.87
CA ILE A 58 -2.89 -26.99 2.99
C ILE A 58 -2.49 -27.79 1.74
N LYS A 59 -1.37 -27.42 1.09
CA LYS A 59 -0.81 -28.17 -0.06
C LYS A 59 -0.50 -29.63 0.30
N SER A 60 0.14 -29.86 1.45
CA SER A 60 0.44 -31.22 1.94
C SER A 60 -0.83 -32.05 2.18
N TRP A 61 -1.85 -31.42 2.78
CA TRP A 61 -3.15 -32.06 2.99
C TRP A 61 -3.83 -32.40 1.66
N ALA A 62 -3.83 -31.48 0.69
CA ALA A 62 -4.41 -31.68 -0.63
C ALA A 62 -3.77 -32.87 -1.35
N ASN A 63 -2.43 -32.93 -1.40
CA ASN A 63 -1.69 -34.03 -2.00
C ASN A 63 -2.02 -35.39 -1.34
N LYS A 64 -2.16 -35.41 0.00
CA LYS A 64 -2.57 -36.61 0.73
C LYS A 64 -3.97 -37.06 0.36
N MET A 65 -4.90 -36.12 0.15
CA MET A 65 -6.27 -36.45 -0.23
C MET A 65 -6.38 -36.93 -1.66
N GLU A 66 -5.67 -36.31 -2.60
CA GLU A 66 -5.60 -36.77 -3.99
C GLU A 66 -5.14 -38.23 -4.11
N ALA A 67 -4.10 -38.60 -3.36
CA ALA A 67 -3.61 -39.98 -3.31
C ALA A 67 -4.64 -40.97 -2.73
N LEU A 68 -5.54 -40.52 -1.85
CA LEU A 68 -6.59 -41.34 -1.25
C LEU A 68 -7.85 -41.41 -2.11
N THR A 69 -8.22 -40.31 -2.78
CA THR A 69 -9.44 -40.22 -3.58
C THR A 69 -9.28 -40.88 -4.95
N SER A 70 -8.09 -40.81 -5.56
CA SER A 70 -7.77 -41.48 -6.83
C SER A 70 -8.07 -42.98 -6.80
N LYS A 71 -7.69 -43.67 -5.72
CA LYS A 71 -7.96 -45.11 -5.54
C LYS A 71 -9.43 -45.42 -5.28
N SER A 72 -10.13 -44.59 -4.51
CA SER A 72 -11.55 -44.81 -4.22
C SER A 72 -12.48 -44.45 -5.38
N ALA A 73 -12.07 -43.53 -6.25
CA ALA A 73 -12.86 -43.12 -7.41
C ALA A 73 -12.77 -44.11 -8.59
N ALA A 74 -11.67 -44.87 -8.68
CA ALA A 74 -11.48 -45.86 -9.74
C ALA A 74 -12.41 -47.07 -9.61
N ASP A 75 -12.73 -47.49 -8.38
CA ASP A 75 -13.68 -48.58 -8.07
C ASP A 75 -14.37 -48.29 -6.71
N ALA A 76 -15.46 -47.54 -6.75
CA ALA A 76 -16.15 -47.09 -5.54
C ALA A 76 -16.85 -48.23 -4.78
N GLU A 77 -17.51 -49.14 -5.50
CA GLU A 77 -18.25 -50.25 -4.89
C GLU A 77 -17.28 -51.27 -4.26
N GLY A 78 -16.21 -51.66 -4.97
CA GLY A 78 -15.19 -52.54 -4.43
C GLY A 78 -14.42 -51.93 -3.27
N TYR A 79 -14.14 -50.61 -3.32
CA TYR A 79 -13.50 -49.90 -2.22
C TYR A 79 -14.36 -49.89 -0.95
N LEU A 80 -15.67 -49.63 -1.09
CA LEU A 80 -16.63 -49.55 0.03
C LEU A 80 -17.08 -50.91 0.56
N ALA A 81 -16.92 -51.99 -0.21
CA ALA A 81 -17.16 -53.36 0.25
C ALA A 81 -16.25 -53.73 1.45
N HIS A 82 -15.11 -53.06 1.63
CA HIS A 82 -14.26 -53.22 2.80
C HIS A 82 -14.71 -52.29 3.95
N PRO A 83 -15.18 -52.82 5.10
CA PRO A 83 -15.80 -52.01 6.16
C PRO A 83 -14.87 -50.96 6.77
N VAL A 84 -13.55 -51.20 6.80
CA VAL A 84 -12.56 -50.18 7.25
C VAL A 84 -12.50 -48.98 6.31
N ASN A 85 -12.64 -49.20 5.00
CA ASN A 85 -12.59 -48.12 4.01
C ASN A 85 -13.85 -47.25 4.11
N ALA A 86 -15.02 -47.87 4.28
CA ALA A 86 -16.26 -47.17 4.57
C ALA A 86 -16.14 -46.30 5.85
N TYR A 87 -15.64 -46.86 6.95
CA TYR A 87 -15.39 -46.08 8.18
C TYR A 87 -14.41 -44.91 7.95
N LYS A 88 -13.31 -45.15 7.23
CA LYS A 88 -12.29 -44.12 6.95
C LYS A 88 -12.84 -42.98 6.08
N LEU A 89 -13.71 -43.27 5.12
CA LEU A 89 -14.39 -42.25 4.32
C LEU A 89 -15.30 -41.38 5.18
N VAL A 90 -16.14 -42.02 6.01
CA VAL A 90 -17.06 -41.31 6.92
C VAL A 90 -16.28 -40.43 7.89
N LYS A 91 -15.23 -40.98 8.53
CA LYS A 91 -14.35 -40.19 9.41
C LYS A 91 -13.74 -39.00 8.68
N ARG A 92 -13.24 -39.19 7.46
CA ARG A 92 -12.62 -38.12 6.68
C ARG A 92 -13.60 -36.98 6.42
N LEU A 93 -14.79 -37.30 5.92
CA LEU A 93 -15.83 -36.30 5.63
C LEU A 93 -16.37 -35.61 6.89
N ASN A 94 -16.48 -36.35 8.00
CA ASN A 94 -17.04 -35.82 9.24
C ASN A 94 -16.03 -35.08 10.13
N THR A 95 -14.73 -35.35 10.01
CA THR A 95 -13.72 -34.82 10.95
C THR A 95 -12.52 -34.20 10.25
N ASP A 96 -11.96 -34.87 9.24
CA ASP A 96 -10.74 -34.37 8.60
C ASP A 96 -11.01 -33.15 7.70
N TRP A 97 -12.18 -33.09 7.04
CA TRP A 97 -12.60 -31.95 6.21
C TRP A 97 -12.95 -30.70 7.04
N PRO A 98 -13.76 -30.78 8.11
CA PRO A 98 -13.96 -29.64 9.01
C PRO A 98 -12.65 -29.12 9.63
N ALA A 99 -11.71 -30.00 9.99
CA ALA A 99 -10.40 -29.55 10.48
C ALA A 99 -9.57 -28.77 9.43
N LEU A 100 -9.77 -29.07 8.13
CA LEU A 100 -9.19 -28.25 7.07
C LEU A 100 -9.89 -26.89 6.96
N GLU A 101 -11.22 -26.87 7.07
CA GLU A 101 -12.00 -25.63 7.09
C GLU A 101 -11.50 -24.69 8.19
N ASP A 102 -11.31 -25.19 9.41
CA ASP A 102 -10.75 -24.44 10.54
C ASP A 102 -9.36 -23.85 10.20
N LEU A 103 -8.49 -24.64 9.55
CA LEU A 103 -7.17 -24.17 9.13
C LEU A 103 -7.27 -23.09 8.05
N VAL A 104 -8.18 -23.23 7.09
CA VAL A 104 -8.38 -22.25 6.00
C VAL A 104 -8.92 -20.94 6.55
N LEU A 105 -9.88 -21.00 7.47
CA LEU A 105 -10.51 -19.85 8.12
C LEU A 105 -9.61 -19.15 9.15
N GLN A 106 -8.50 -19.77 9.56
CA GLN A 106 -7.56 -19.16 10.49
C GLN A 106 -7.02 -17.83 9.94
N ASP A 107 -7.26 -16.74 10.66
CA ASP A 107 -6.75 -15.41 10.32
C ASP A 107 -5.26 -15.28 10.68
N SER A 108 -4.42 -15.31 9.65
CA SER A 108 -2.98 -15.09 9.71
C SER A 108 -2.60 -13.61 9.59
N ALA A 109 -3.52 -12.76 9.13
CA ALA A 109 -3.27 -11.34 8.87
C ALA A 109 -3.46 -10.45 10.11
N ALA A 110 -4.17 -10.92 11.14
CA ALA A 110 -4.49 -10.17 12.36
C ALA A 110 -3.32 -9.33 12.92
N GLY A 111 -2.14 -9.93 13.05
CA GLY A 111 -0.95 -9.24 13.59
C GLY A 111 -0.46 -8.11 12.69
N PHE A 112 -0.38 -8.35 11.38
CA PHE A 112 0.02 -7.34 10.40
C PHE A 112 -1.00 -6.21 10.31
N ILE A 113 -2.29 -6.53 10.24
CA ILE A 113 -3.37 -5.54 10.16
C ILE A 113 -3.42 -4.68 11.43
N ALA A 114 -3.21 -5.26 12.61
CA ALA A 114 -3.15 -4.51 13.86
C ALA A 114 -1.97 -3.52 13.85
N ASN A 115 -0.77 -3.96 13.44
CA ASN A 115 0.39 -3.10 13.34
C ASN A 115 0.19 -1.96 12.31
N LEU A 116 -0.30 -2.30 11.11
CA LEU A 116 -0.65 -1.32 10.09
C LEU A 116 -1.66 -0.29 10.59
N SER A 117 -2.68 -0.73 11.33
CA SER A 117 -3.72 0.16 11.87
C SER A 117 -3.18 1.15 12.90
N VAL A 118 -2.19 0.76 13.70
CA VAL A 118 -1.51 1.65 14.65
C VAL A 118 -0.66 2.69 13.89
N GLN A 119 0.14 2.24 12.93
CA GLN A 119 1.04 3.12 12.16
C GLN A 119 0.27 4.09 11.25
N ARG A 120 -0.87 3.67 10.70
CA ARG A 120 -1.73 4.47 9.80
C ARG A 120 -2.20 5.78 10.42
N GLN A 121 -2.23 5.89 11.76
CA GLN A 121 -2.59 7.14 12.45
C GLN A 121 -1.58 8.27 12.21
N PHE A 122 -0.36 7.93 11.81
CA PHE A 122 0.73 8.88 11.56
C PHE A 122 1.03 9.06 10.07
N PHE A 123 0.27 8.40 9.21
CA PHE A 123 0.51 8.48 7.77
C PHE A 123 0.13 9.84 7.20
N PRO A 124 0.79 10.28 6.11
CA PRO A 124 0.33 11.43 5.35
C PRO A 124 -1.10 11.22 4.84
N THR A 125 -1.81 12.33 4.69
CA THR A 125 -3.15 12.40 4.11
C THR A 125 -3.09 12.79 2.63
N ASP A 126 -4.22 12.70 1.94
CA ASP A 126 -4.35 13.14 0.55
C ASP A 126 -3.93 14.62 0.37
N GLU A 127 -4.18 15.48 1.38
CA GLU A 127 -3.75 16.88 1.36
C GLU A 127 -2.22 17.02 1.36
N ASP A 128 -1.52 16.13 2.06
CA ASP A 128 -0.06 16.15 2.19
C ASP A 128 0.61 15.68 0.89
N GLU A 129 0.02 14.69 0.21
CA GLU A 129 0.45 14.26 -1.12
C GLU A 129 0.27 15.39 -2.16
N ILE A 130 -0.90 16.05 -2.16
CA ILE A 130 -1.15 17.22 -3.02
C ILE A 130 -0.18 18.35 -2.70
N GLY A 131 0.09 18.61 -1.41
CA GLY A 131 1.07 19.58 -0.96
C GLY A 131 2.49 19.28 -1.46
N ALA A 132 2.90 18.01 -1.43
CA ALA A 132 4.19 17.56 -1.96
C ALA A 132 4.28 17.78 -3.47
N ALA A 133 3.23 17.42 -4.22
CA ALA A 133 3.17 17.62 -5.66
C ALA A 133 3.26 19.11 -6.04
N LYS A 134 2.52 19.98 -5.32
CA LYS A 134 2.59 21.44 -5.49
C LYS A 134 3.97 22.00 -5.17
N ALA A 135 4.63 21.50 -4.13
CA ALA A 135 5.99 21.91 -3.80
C ALA A 135 6.97 21.56 -4.92
N LEU A 136 6.82 20.39 -5.54
CA LEU A 136 7.64 19.96 -6.68
C LEU A 136 7.37 20.82 -7.93
N MET A 137 6.11 21.12 -8.25
CA MET A 137 5.74 22.04 -9.34
C MET A 137 6.27 23.46 -9.09
N ARG A 138 6.27 23.92 -7.83
CA ARG A 138 6.87 25.21 -7.49
C ARG A 138 8.38 25.24 -7.76
N LEU A 139 9.09 24.15 -7.48
CA LEU A 139 10.51 24.03 -7.85
C LEU A 139 10.69 23.99 -9.37
N GLN A 140 9.79 23.28 -10.06
CA GLN A 140 9.75 23.23 -11.53
C GLN A 140 9.68 24.64 -12.12
N ASP A 141 8.76 25.48 -11.67
CA ASP A 141 8.62 26.86 -12.13
C ASP A 141 9.80 27.74 -11.73
N THR A 142 10.21 27.68 -10.46
CA THR A 142 11.26 28.54 -9.90
C THR A 142 12.59 28.34 -10.64
N TYR A 143 12.91 27.10 -10.97
CA TYR A 143 14.17 26.73 -11.62
C TYR A 143 14.03 26.38 -13.11
N ARG A 144 12.82 26.51 -13.67
CA ARG A 144 12.50 26.20 -15.08
C ARG A 144 12.92 24.77 -15.46
N LEU A 145 12.59 23.81 -14.62
CA LEU A 145 12.93 22.41 -14.81
C LEU A 145 11.96 21.78 -15.82
N ASP A 146 12.49 20.92 -16.68
CA ASP A 146 11.68 20.10 -17.58
C ASP A 146 11.05 18.92 -16.79
N PRO A 147 9.77 18.58 -17.01
CA PRO A 147 9.13 17.40 -16.40
C PRO A 147 9.91 16.10 -16.64
N GLY A 148 10.58 15.97 -17.79
CA GLY A 148 11.46 14.85 -18.10
C GLY A 148 12.69 14.78 -17.19
N THR A 149 13.31 15.92 -16.88
CA THR A 149 14.43 15.98 -15.92
C THR A 149 13.97 15.60 -14.51
N ILE A 150 12.80 16.08 -14.08
CA ILE A 150 12.24 15.74 -12.76
C ILE A 150 11.87 14.27 -12.69
N SER A 151 11.14 13.74 -13.68
CA SER A 151 10.70 12.34 -13.71
C SER A 151 11.86 11.34 -13.75
N ARG A 152 12.98 11.68 -14.38
CA ARG A 152 14.20 10.84 -14.33
C ARG A 152 15.04 11.03 -13.06
N GLY A 153 14.65 11.93 -12.15
CA GLY A 153 15.40 12.22 -10.93
C GLY A 153 16.75 12.92 -11.18
N GLU A 154 16.93 13.55 -12.34
CA GLU A 154 18.19 14.16 -12.79
C GLU A 154 18.39 15.56 -12.18
N LEU A 155 18.22 15.69 -10.86
CA LEU A 155 18.42 16.94 -10.14
C LEU A 155 19.86 17.05 -9.61
N PRO A 156 20.52 18.22 -9.73
CA PRO A 156 21.91 18.38 -9.30
C PRO A 156 22.05 18.34 -7.77
N GLY A 157 23.20 17.84 -7.29
CA GLY A 157 23.61 17.98 -5.89
C GLY A 157 23.10 16.90 -4.92
N THR A 158 22.39 15.88 -5.41
CA THR A 158 21.96 14.73 -4.60
C THR A 158 22.72 13.46 -4.97
N LYS A 159 23.00 12.62 -3.95
CA LYS A 159 23.53 11.26 -4.12
C LYS A 159 22.41 10.23 -4.30
N TYR A 160 21.18 10.61 -3.98
CA TYR A 160 20.01 9.74 -3.98
C TYR A 160 19.08 10.22 -5.10
N GLN A 161 18.74 9.30 -6.00
CA GLN A 161 17.88 9.55 -7.14
C GLN A 161 16.69 8.60 -7.08
N ALA A 162 15.51 9.14 -7.32
CA ALA A 162 14.28 8.40 -7.52
C ALA A 162 13.69 8.83 -8.85
N MET A 163 13.08 7.89 -9.56
CA MET A 163 12.39 8.15 -10.81
C MET A 163 10.89 8.13 -10.55
N LEU A 164 10.15 9.01 -11.22
CA LEU A 164 8.70 9.00 -11.24
C LEU A 164 8.25 8.03 -12.33
N SER A 165 7.41 7.09 -11.94
CA SER A 165 6.72 6.20 -12.88
C SER A 165 5.72 6.96 -13.74
N VAL A 166 5.17 6.28 -14.75
CA VAL A 166 4.04 6.78 -15.55
C VAL A 166 2.87 7.17 -14.64
N ASP A 167 2.58 6.34 -13.64
CA ASP A 167 1.46 6.54 -12.71
C ASP A 167 1.70 7.76 -11.80
N ASP A 168 2.95 7.96 -11.34
CA ASP A 168 3.34 9.14 -10.56
C ASP A 168 3.18 10.42 -11.40
N CYS A 169 3.65 10.41 -12.65
CA CYS A 169 3.52 11.56 -13.56
C CYS A 169 2.05 11.85 -13.89
N PHE A 170 1.23 10.81 -14.04
CA PHE A 170 -0.21 10.96 -14.23
C PHE A 170 -0.88 11.54 -12.97
N GLY A 171 -0.50 11.07 -11.79
CA GLY A 171 -0.92 11.61 -10.50
C GLY A 171 -0.61 13.10 -10.36
N MET A 172 0.61 13.51 -10.73
CA MET A 172 0.99 14.92 -10.77
C MET A 172 0.11 15.73 -11.72
N GLY A 173 -0.08 15.28 -12.96
CA GLY A 173 -0.93 15.96 -13.95
C GLY A 173 -2.39 16.08 -13.49
N ARG A 174 -2.93 15.03 -12.87
CA ARG A 174 -4.29 15.01 -12.32
C ARG A 174 -4.44 15.96 -11.14
N SER A 175 -3.45 16.02 -10.24
CA SER A 175 -3.44 16.96 -9.12
C SER A 175 -3.41 18.41 -9.61
N ALA A 176 -2.59 18.74 -10.61
CA ALA A 176 -2.59 20.06 -11.24
C ALA A 176 -3.95 20.41 -11.85
N TYR A 177 -4.59 19.46 -12.55
CA TYR A 177 -5.89 19.68 -13.18
C TYR A 177 -6.99 20.02 -12.17
N ASN A 178 -7.04 19.27 -11.07
CA ASN A 178 -8.04 19.46 -10.01
C ASN A 178 -7.89 20.84 -9.33
N GLU A 179 -6.67 21.37 -9.28
CA GLU A 179 -6.36 22.67 -8.71
C GLU A 179 -6.53 23.84 -9.71
N GLY A 180 -6.91 23.55 -10.95
CA GLY A 180 -7.06 24.55 -12.02
C GLY A 180 -5.75 25.00 -12.64
N ASP A 181 -4.64 24.31 -12.37
CA ASP A 181 -3.34 24.55 -12.99
C ASP A 181 -3.22 23.79 -14.31
N TYR A 182 -3.88 24.32 -15.33
CA TYR A 182 -3.89 23.70 -16.66
C TYR A 182 -2.51 23.72 -17.33
N TYR A 183 -1.62 24.64 -16.94
CA TYR A 183 -0.26 24.70 -17.47
C TYR A 183 0.54 23.46 -17.04
N HIS A 184 0.60 23.17 -15.74
CA HIS A 184 1.28 21.97 -15.24
C HIS A 184 0.55 20.69 -15.65
N THR A 185 -0.78 20.72 -15.77
CA THR A 185 -1.56 19.58 -16.28
C THR A 185 -1.04 19.13 -17.64
N VAL A 186 -0.93 20.05 -18.60
CA VAL A 186 -0.45 19.72 -19.95
C VAL A 186 0.96 19.18 -19.91
N LEU A 187 1.87 19.83 -19.18
CA LEU A 187 3.27 19.40 -19.09
C LEU A 187 3.44 17.97 -18.55
N TRP A 188 2.74 17.64 -17.47
CA TRP A 188 2.84 16.32 -16.86
C TRP A 188 2.10 15.24 -17.67
N MET A 189 0.98 15.57 -18.30
CA MET A 189 0.28 14.63 -19.20
C MET A 189 1.06 14.37 -20.49
N GLU A 190 1.76 15.36 -21.04
CA GLU A 190 2.69 15.14 -22.15
C GLU A 190 3.87 14.27 -21.73
N GLN A 191 4.35 14.40 -20.50
CA GLN A 191 5.41 13.54 -19.97
C GLN A 191 4.95 12.08 -19.82
N VAL A 192 3.72 11.85 -19.37
CA VAL A 192 3.08 10.52 -19.35
C VAL A 192 3.07 9.90 -20.74
N LEU A 193 2.62 10.65 -21.75
CA LEU A 193 2.61 10.16 -23.13
C LEU A 193 4.01 9.80 -23.63
N LYS A 194 5.02 10.62 -23.32
CA LYS A 194 6.42 10.33 -23.69
C LYS A 194 6.95 9.06 -23.04
N GLN A 195 6.60 8.79 -21.77
CA GLN A 195 7.03 7.56 -21.08
C GLN A 195 6.33 6.33 -21.66
N LEU A 196 5.04 6.42 -21.95
CA LEU A 196 4.28 5.36 -22.62
C LEU A 196 4.82 5.06 -24.02
N ASP A 197 5.12 6.09 -24.81
CA ASP A 197 5.72 5.95 -26.15
C ASP A 197 7.12 5.33 -26.09
N ALA A 198 7.85 5.51 -24.98
CA ALA A 198 9.13 4.87 -24.73
C ALA A 198 9.02 3.40 -24.28
N GLY A 199 7.79 2.89 -24.10
CA GLY A 199 7.51 1.50 -23.74
C GLY A 199 7.47 1.24 -22.23
N GLU A 200 7.38 2.26 -21.39
CA GLU A 200 7.07 2.07 -19.98
C GLU A 200 5.61 1.61 -19.83
N GLU A 201 5.37 0.56 -19.05
CA GLU A 201 4.02 0.08 -18.75
C GLU A 201 3.46 0.81 -17.53
N ALA A 202 2.19 1.22 -17.61
CA ALA A 202 1.45 1.68 -16.43
C ALA A 202 1.24 0.48 -15.49
N THR A 203 1.51 0.67 -14.21
CA THR A 203 1.43 -0.38 -13.19
C THR A 203 0.03 -0.54 -12.60
N THR A 204 -0.92 0.31 -12.99
CA THR A 204 -2.30 0.34 -12.48
C THR A 204 -3.39 0.25 -13.55
#